data_AF-A0AA46TWD1-F1
#
_entry.id   AF-A0AA46TWD1-F1
#
_cell.length_a   1.000
_cell.length_b   1.000
_cell.length_c   1.000
_cell.angle_alpha   90.00
_cell.angle_beta   90.00
_cell.angle_gamma   90.00
#
_symmetry.space_group_name_H-M   'P 1'
#
loop_
_entity.id
_entity.type
_entity.pdbx_description
1 polymer ?
#
loop_
_entity_poly.entity_id
_entity_poly.type
_entity_poly.pdbx_seq_one_letter_code
_entity_poly.pdbx_strand_id
1 'polypeptide(L)' 'MDVVVKMVGVLGGIMTVRGLFGVMTGFMDFNSGRKNDNGTKVDQGIDSMVSGGVMAAITAGVTASIIVAIQAIKF' A
#
# COMPACT_ATOMS: atom_id res chain seq x y z
N MET A 1 3.60 -22.88 -13.13
CA MET A 1 4.03 -22.20 -11.89
C MET A 1 4.54 -20.79 -12.14
N ASP A 2 5.50 -20.57 -13.04
CA ASP A 2 6.08 -19.23 -13.29
C ASP A 2 5.04 -18.15 -13.68
N VAL A 3 4.15 -18.46 -14.61
CA VAL A 3 3.08 -17.52 -15.02
C VAL A 3 2.18 -17.13 -13.85
N VAL A 4 1.79 -18.09 -12.99
CA VAL A 4 0.93 -17.84 -11.84
C VAL A 4 1.63 -16.94 -10.81
N VAL A 5 2.91 -17.21 -10.52
CA VAL A 5 3.72 -16.37 -9.64
C VAL A 5 3.81 -14.93 -10.16
N LYS A 6 4.03 -14.75 -11.47
CA LYS A 6 4.05 -13.43 -12.10
C LYS A 6 2.71 -12.70 -11.98
N MET A 7 1.59 -13.39 -12.20
CA MET A 7 0.26 -12.78 -12.04
C MET A 7 0.01 -12.31 -10.60
N VAL A 8 0.34 -13.13 -9.61
CA VAL A 8 0.23 -12.74 -8.18
C VAL A 8 1.13 -11.55 -7.88
N GLY A 9 2.37 -11.56 -8.37
CA GLY A 9 3.31 -10.45 -8.20
C GLY A 9 2.79 -9.13 -8.78
N VAL A 10 2.18 -9.16 -9.96
CA VAL A 10 1.58 -7.96 -10.59
C VAL A 10 0.41 -7.44 -9.76
N LEU A 11 -0.52 -8.31 -9.36
CA LEU A 11 -1.69 -7.91 -8.56
C LEU A 11 -1.26 -7.32 -7.20
N GLY A 12 -0.34 -7.99 -6.52
CA GLY A 12 0.23 -7.50 -5.27
C GLY A 12 0.94 -6.17 -5.43
N GLY A 13 1.74 -6.02 -6.50
CA GLY A 13 2.43 -4.79 -6.83
C GLY A 13 1.48 -3.61 -7.04
N ILE A 14 0.39 -3.79 -7.81
CA ILE A 14 -0.63 -2.74 -8.02
C ILE A 14 -1.24 -2.29 -6.69
N MET A 15 -1.56 -3.24 -5.82
CA MET A 15 -2.20 -2.94 -4.53
C MET A 15 -1.23 -2.25 -3.55
N THR A 16 0.05 -2.65 -3.54
CA THR A 16 1.09 -1.93 -2.80
C THR A 16 1.27 -0.51 -3.31
N VAL A 17 1.33 -0.31 -4.63
CA VAL A 17 1.41 1.02 -5.25
C VAL A 17 0.21 1.89 -4.86
N ARG A 18 -1.00 1.33 -4.84
CA ARG A 18 -2.20 2.04 -4.37
C ARG A 18 -2.06 2.51 -2.91
N GLY A 19 -1.57 1.66 -2.02
CA GLY A 19 -1.31 2.05 -0.62
C GLY A 19 -0.29 3.18 -0.50
N LEU A 20 0.81 3.10 -1.26
CA LEU A 20 1.84 4.14 -1.32
C LEU A 20 1.31 5.47 -1.85
N PHE A 21 0.41 5.45 -2.83
CA PHE A 21 -0.28 6.67 -3.28
C PHE A 21 -1.09 7.31 -2.16
N GLY A 22 -1.74 6.52 -1.30
CA GLY A 22 -2.41 7.03 -0.10
C GLY A 22 -1.46 7.77 0.84
N VAL A 23 -0.25 7.23 1.03
CA VAL A 23 0.81 7.92 1.81
C VAL A 23 1.19 9.25 1.15
N MET A 24 1.39 9.24 -0.16
CA MET A 24 1.78 10.42 -0.91
C MET A 24 0.71 11.51 -0.86
N THR A 25 -0.56 11.18 -1.08
CA THR A 25 -1.67 12.14 -1.03
C THR A 25 -1.90 12.65 0.39
N GLY A 26 -1.83 11.77 1.39
CA GLY A 26 -1.95 12.15 2.80
C GLY A 26 -0.88 13.16 3.23
N PHE A 27 0.36 13.01 2.75
CA PHE A 27 1.43 13.99 3.00
C PHE A 27 1.13 15.37 2.39
N MET A 28 0.55 15.41 1.19
CA MET A 28 0.14 16.68 0.57
C MET A 28 -0.96 17.36 1.39
N ASP A 29 -1.95 16.61 1.84
CA ASP A 29 -3.04 17.14 2.66
C ASP A 29 -2.54 17.63 4.00
N PHE A 30 -1.69 16.87 4.68
CA PHE A 30 -1.03 17.28 5.92
C PHE A 30 -0.27 18.60 5.76
N ASN A 31 0.58 18.72 4.74
CA ASN A 31 1.36 19.93 4.51
C ASN A 31 0.47 21.13 4.17
N SER A 32 -0.56 20.93 3.35
CA SER A 32 -1.50 22.00 3.01
C SER A 32 -2.36 22.40 4.22
N GLY A 33 -2.77 21.46 5.06
CA GLY A 33 -3.49 21.73 6.31
C GLY A 33 -2.66 22.58 7.26
N ARG A 34 -1.40 22.21 7.48
CA ARG A 34 -0.47 22.96 8.33
C ARG A 34 -0.22 24.39 7.83
N LYS A 35 -0.07 24.57 6.52
CA LYS A 35 0.19 25.90 5.92
C LYS A 35 -1.00 26.85 6.04
N ASN A 36 -2.22 26.31 6.09
CA ASN A 36 -3.46 27.09 6.07
C ASN A 36 -4.21 27.06 7.42
N ASP A 37 -3.54 26.63 8.49
CA ASP A 37 -4.10 26.50 9.84
C ASP A 37 -5.42 25.70 9.88
N ASN A 38 -5.53 24.70 9.01
CA ASN A 38 -6.71 23.84 8.86
C ASN A 38 -6.44 22.47 9.53
N GLY A 39 -6.82 22.37 10.81
CA GLY A 39 -6.62 21.16 11.62
C GLY A 39 -7.31 19.92 11.06
N THR A 40 -8.54 20.04 10.53
CA THR A 40 -9.25 18.91 9.91
C THR A 40 -8.47 18.29 8.76
N LYS A 41 -7.82 19.12 7.94
CA LYS A 41 -7.02 18.65 6.81
C LYS A 41 -5.70 18.01 7.25
N VAL A 42 -5.13 18.47 8.36
CA VAL A 42 -3.97 17.84 9.00
C VAL A 42 -4.32 16.42 9.44
N ASP A 43 -5.42 16.25 10.16
CA ASP A 43 -5.85 14.94 10.67
C ASP A 43 -6.19 13.96 9.54
N GLN A 44 -6.89 14.43 8.50
CA GLN A 44 -7.16 13.65 7.29
C GLN A 44 -5.87 13.21 6.59
N GLY A 45 -4.89 14.10 6.49
CA GLY A 45 -3.58 13.78 5.91
C GLY A 45 -2.86 12.70 6.71
N ILE A 46 -2.87 12.77 8.04
CA ILE A 46 -2.27 11.76 8.92
C ILE A 46 -2.98 10.41 8.75
N ASP A 47 -4.32 10.38 8.79
CA ASP A 47 -5.09 9.15 8.65
C ASP A 47 -4.84 8.48 7.29
N SER A 48 -4.79 9.28 6.21
CA SER A 48 -4.46 8.79 4.87
C SER A 48 -3.03 8.24 4.79
N MET A 49 -2.06 8.88 5.45
CA MET A 49 -0.69 8.37 5.52
C MET A 49 -0.60 7.04 6.26
N VAL A 50 -1.24 6.93 7.43
CA VAL A 50 -1.19 5.70 8.24
C VAL A 50 -1.92 4.57 7.53
N SER A 51 -3.16 4.79 7.08
CA SER A 51 -3.94 3.76 6.38
C SER A 51 -3.30 3.32 5.07
N GLY A 52 -2.75 4.25 4.29
CA GLY A 52 -2.01 3.96 3.06
C GLY A 52 -0.74 3.14 3.32
N GLY A 53 0.02 3.50 4.35
CA GLY A 53 1.24 2.78 4.74
C GLY A 53 0.95 1.36 5.22
N VAL A 54 -0.07 1.19 6.07
CA VAL A 54 -0.54 -0.13 6.54
C VAL A 54 -0.97 -0.99 5.35
N MET A 55 -1.77 -0.43 4.42
CA MET A 55 -2.21 -1.14 3.23
C MET A 55 -1.03 -1.61 2.36
N ALA A 56 -0.05 -0.74 2.13
CA ALA A 56 1.13 -1.05 1.33
C ALA A 56 1.95 -2.20 1.96
N ALA A 57 2.21 -2.12 3.26
CA ALA A 57 2.99 -3.12 4.00
C ALA A 57 2.30 -4.48 4.06
N ILE A 58 1.01 -4.52 4.42
CA ILE A 58 0.24 -5.76 4.50
C ILE A 58 0.17 -6.42 3.12
N THR A 59 -0.14 -5.65 2.08
CA THR A 59 -0.30 -6.23 0.74
C THR A 59 1.00 -6.81 0.21
N ALA A 60 2.14 -6.14 0.45
CA ALA A 60 3.44 -6.66 0.06
C ALA A 60 3.75 -7.99 0.78
N GLY A 61 3.52 -8.05 2.09
CA GLY A 61 3.74 -9.25 2.91
C GLY A 61 2.84 -10.43 2.52
N VAL A 62 1.56 -10.17 2.28
CA VAL A 62 0.59 -11.18 1.83
C VAL A 62 0.97 -11.71 0.44
N THR A 63 1.33 -10.82 -0.49
CA THR A 63 1.76 -11.21 -1.85
C THR A 63 2.98 -12.13 -1.80
N ALA A 64 4.00 -11.77 -1.01
CA ALA A 64 5.18 -12.61 -0.83
C ALA A 64 4.83 -13.99 -0.26
N SER A 65 3.95 -14.03 0.75
CA SER A 65 3.48 -15.27 1.37
C SER A 65 2.74 -16.18 0.38
N ILE A 66 1.90 -15.60 -0.49
CA ILE A 66 1.18 -16.35 -1.52
C ILE A 66 2.16 -16.96 -2.54
N ILE A 67 3.16 -16.19 -2.98
CA ILE A 67 4.17 -16.68 -3.93
C ILE A 67 4.94 -17.87 -3.35
N VAL A 68 5.35 -17.78 -2.08
CA VAL A 68 6.02 -18.88 -1.37
C VAL A 68 5.13 -20.12 -1.30
N ALA A 69 3.85 -19.96 -0.95
CA ALA A 69 2.89 -21.06 -0.88
C ALA A 69 2.69 -21.74 -2.25
N ILE A 70 2.59 -20.96 -3.33
CA ILE A 70 2.50 -21.47 -4.71
C ILE A 70 3.73 -22.30 -5.04
N GLN A 71 4.94 -21.78 -4.79
CA GLN A 71 6.19 -22.46 -5.11
C GLN A 71 6.40 -23.78 -4.34
N ALA A 72 5.74 -23.94 -3.18
CA ALA A 72 5.81 -25.17 -2.39
C ALA A 72 4.97 -26.34 -2.97
N ILE A 73 4.06 -26.07 -3.91
CA ILE A 73 3.23 -27.12 -4.53
C ILE A 73 4.10 -27.97 -5.47
N LYS A 74 4.19 -29.28 -5.20
CA LYS A 74 4.91 -30.26 -6.03
C LYS A 74 3.94 -31.17 -6.79
N PHE A 75 4.26 -31.43 -8.05
CA PHE A 75 3.61 -32.40 -8.92
C PHE A 75 4.68 -33.34 -9.48
#